data_AF-A0A969GCZ5-F1
#
_entry.id   AF-A0A969GCZ5-F1
#
_cell.length_a   1.000
_cell.length_b   1.000
_cell.length_c   1.000
_cell.angle_alpha   90.00
_cell.angle_beta   90.00
_cell.angle_gamma   90.00
#
_symmetry.space_group_name_H-M   'P 1'
#
loop_
_entity.id
_entity.type
_entity.pdbx_description
1 polymer ?
#
loop_
_entity_poly.entity_id
_entity_poly.type
_entity_poly.pdbx_seq_one_letter_code
_entity_poly.pdbx_strand_id
1 'polypeptide(L)'
;MWAIFEWSEKQTYQFAIIAGLFGGFAIFIKFVAAFFVISGGLGAVTSRTSIKEAMKNPQTYLIAILGIIPGAAYLVYGIFIKDYLGSQFSGRFIPTLFLSPSYYVGWLNMLNLVIGGILLMFALLGLFFFDNKKLRFILALWLGYLIFGFYFNFHISTHDYYSLPLIPIVGVVSCAFSRICFWKTF
;
A
#
# COMPACT_ATOMS: atom_id res chain seq x y z
N MET A 1 5.79 -2.08 -6.42
CA MET A 1 4.51 -2.54 -6.99
C MET A 1 4.66 -3.22 -8.34
N TRP A 2 5.39 -2.67 -9.30
CA TRP A 2 5.60 -3.34 -10.59
C TRP A 2 6.19 -4.76 -10.45
N ALA A 3 7.29 -4.94 -9.71
CA ALA A 3 7.95 -6.23 -9.57
C ALA A 3 7.06 -7.33 -8.93
N ILE A 4 6.21 -6.97 -7.94
CA ILE A 4 5.29 -7.94 -7.31
C ILE A 4 4.17 -8.34 -8.28
N PHE A 5 3.73 -7.40 -9.13
CA PHE A 5 2.73 -7.67 -10.16
C PHE A 5 3.29 -8.59 -11.26
N GLU A 6 4.50 -8.33 -11.75
CA GLU A 6 5.19 -9.19 -12.73
C GLU A 6 5.45 -10.59 -12.16
N TRP A 7 5.85 -10.70 -10.89
CA TRP A 7 5.97 -11.97 -10.22
C TRP A 7 4.62 -12.71 -10.17
N SER A 8 3.52 -12.00 -9.90
CA SER A 8 2.18 -12.60 -9.86
C SER A 8 1.76 -13.21 -11.22
N GLU A 9 2.20 -12.62 -12.33
CA GLU A 9 1.94 -13.09 -13.70
C GLU A 9 2.85 -14.25 -14.10
N LYS A 10 4.17 -14.09 -13.88
CA LYS A 10 5.19 -14.97 -14.46
C LYS A 10 5.73 -16.03 -13.51
N GLN A 11 5.60 -15.83 -12.20
CA GLN A 11 6.05 -16.75 -11.14
C GLN A 11 7.51 -17.23 -11.32
N THR A 12 8.41 -16.31 -11.70
CA THR A 12 9.84 -16.60 -11.86
C THR A 12 10.64 -16.13 -10.64
N TYR A 13 11.74 -16.83 -10.35
CA TYR A 13 12.66 -16.45 -9.28
C TYR A 13 13.30 -15.07 -9.50
N GLN A 14 13.55 -14.67 -10.74
CA GLN A 14 14.05 -13.33 -11.05
C GLN A 14 13.11 -12.25 -10.50
N PHE A 15 11.81 -12.33 -10.80
CA PHE A 15 10.85 -11.35 -10.28
C PHE A 15 10.61 -11.51 -8.78
N ALA A 16 10.71 -12.73 -8.24
CA ALA A 16 10.64 -12.93 -6.79
C ALA A 16 11.78 -12.21 -6.05
N ILE A 17 13.03 -12.33 -6.54
CA ILE A 17 14.19 -11.65 -5.96
C ILE A 17 14.04 -10.13 -6.10
N ILE A 18 13.71 -9.63 -7.29
CA ILE A 18 13.53 -8.18 -7.52
C ILE A 18 12.41 -7.62 -6.64
N ALA A 19 11.28 -8.33 -6.52
CA ALA A 19 10.17 -7.90 -5.69
C ALA A 19 10.54 -7.86 -4.20
N GLY A 20 11.24 -8.89 -3.72
CA GLY A 20 11.75 -8.95 -2.35
C GLY A 20 12.74 -7.84 -2.05
N LEU A 21 13.77 -7.65 -2.89
CA LEU A 21 14.79 -6.62 -2.70
C LEU A 21 14.21 -5.20 -2.76
N PHE A 22 13.38 -4.89 -3.77
CA PHE A 22 12.77 -3.57 -3.88
C PHE A 22 11.78 -3.31 -2.75
N GLY A 23 11.02 -4.32 -2.32
CA GLY A 23 10.17 -4.23 -1.14
C GLY A 23 10.97 -3.96 0.13
N GLY A 24 12.05 -4.70 0.33
CA GLY A 24 12.93 -4.56 1.49
C GLY A 24 13.63 -3.22 1.54
N PHE A 25 14.17 -2.74 0.42
CA PHE A 25 14.77 -1.40 0.34
C PHE A 25 13.74 -0.30 0.56
N ALA A 26 12.52 -0.42 0.03
CA ALA A 26 11.47 0.56 0.28
C ALA A 26 11.14 0.67 1.78
N ILE A 27 11.01 -0.47 2.47
CA ILE A 27 10.76 -0.53 3.92
C ILE A 27 11.96 0.02 4.71
N PHE A 28 13.18 -0.33 4.30
CA PHE A 28 14.41 0.16 4.92
C PHE A 28 14.53 1.69 4.81
N ILE A 29 14.28 2.27 3.63
CA ILE A 29 14.32 3.72 3.39
C ILE A 29 13.24 4.42 4.22
N LYS A 30 12.02 3.88 4.22
CA LYS A 30 10.90 4.45 4.97
C LYS A 30 10.00 3.34 5.47
N PHE A 31 10.01 3.09 6.78
CA PHE A 31 9.24 2.01 7.41
C PHE A 31 7.76 2.01 7.02
N VAL A 32 7.17 3.19 6.82
CA VAL A 32 5.79 3.36 6.34
C VAL A 32 5.49 2.63 5.02
N ALA A 33 6.49 2.40 4.17
CA ALA A 33 6.32 1.64 2.94
C ALA A 33 5.85 0.19 3.20
N ALA A 34 6.05 -0.34 4.41
CA ALA A 34 5.62 -1.69 4.79
C ALA A 34 4.12 -1.90 4.57
N PHE A 35 3.28 -0.92 4.89
CA PHE A 35 1.82 -1.01 4.70
C PHE A 35 1.46 -1.28 3.24
N PHE A 36 2.14 -0.61 2.30
CA PHE A 36 1.89 -0.76 0.87
C PHE A 36 2.59 -1.99 0.28
N VAL A 37 3.82 -2.30 0.69
CA VAL A 37 4.57 -3.48 0.23
C VAL A 37 3.85 -4.77 0.64
N ILE A 38 3.43 -4.86 1.91
CA ILE A 38 2.72 -6.03 2.44
C ILE A 38 1.35 -6.16 1.78
N SER A 39 0.56 -5.09 1.72
CA SER A 39 -0.78 -5.16 1.13
C SER A 39 -0.73 -5.45 -0.37
N GLY A 40 0.21 -4.87 -1.11
CA GLY A 40 0.46 -5.18 -2.52
C GLY A 40 0.90 -6.63 -2.74
N GLY A 41 1.73 -7.18 -1.85
CA GLY A 41 2.09 -8.60 -1.83
C GLY A 41 0.89 -9.51 -1.62
N LEU A 42 0.06 -9.21 -0.62
CA LEU A 42 -1.18 -9.95 -0.35
C LEU A 42 -2.16 -9.85 -1.53
N GLY A 43 -2.31 -8.68 -2.14
CA GLY A 43 -3.11 -8.48 -3.34
C GLY A 43 -2.60 -9.32 -4.52
N ALA A 44 -1.28 -9.36 -4.72
CA ALA A 44 -0.66 -10.14 -5.80
C ALA A 44 -0.93 -11.64 -5.62
N VAL A 45 -0.81 -12.15 -4.39
CA VAL A 45 -1.11 -13.54 -4.04
C VAL A 45 -2.60 -13.87 -4.23
N THR A 46 -3.49 -13.08 -3.63
CA THR A 46 -4.94 -13.35 -3.58
C THR A 46 -5.66 -13.08 -4.90
N SER A 47 -5.05 -12.32 -5.81
CA SER A 47 -5.55 -12.12 -7.17
C SER A 47 -5.38 -13.33 -8.08
N ARG A 48 -4.45 -14.25 -7.76
CA ARG A 48 -4.05 -15.39 -8.62
C ARG A 48 -4.38 -16.74 -8.01
N THR A 49 -4.15 -16.87 -6.71
CA THR A 49 -4.16 -18.13 -5.98
C THR A 49 -4.83 -17.95 -4.63
N SER A 50 -5.22 -19.05 -3.99
CA SER A 50 -5.61 -18.99 -2.59
C SER A 50 -4.39 -18.73 -1.69
N ILE A 51 -4.60 -18.13 -0.51
CA ILE A 51 -3.52 -17.91 0.48
C ILE A 51 -2.85 -19.25 0.84
N LYS A 52 -3.63 -20.32 0.97
CA LYS A 52 -3.14 -21.67 1.26
C LYS A 52 -2.20 -22.21 0.18
N GLU A 53 -2.46 -21.94 -1.09
CA GLU A 53 -1.57 -22.33 -2.19
C GLU A 53 -0.32 -21.46 -2.25
N ALA A 54 -0.44 -20.15 -2.02
CA ALA A 54 0.71 -19.27 -1.99
C ALA A 54 1.69 -19.59 -0.86
N MET A 55 1.19 -20.07 0.28
CA MET A 55 2.01 -20.60 1.38
C MET A 55 2.73 -21.91 1.03
N LYS A 56 2.37 -22.59 -0.05
CA LYS A 56 3.14 -23.75 -0.56
C LYS A 56 4.24 -23.33 -1.54
N ASN A 57 4.20 -22.09 -2.06
CA ASN A 57 5.15 -21.61 -3.03
C ASN A 57 6.43 -21.07 -2.34
N PRO A 58 7.61 -21.67 -2.57
CA PRO A 58 8.87 -21.22 -1.97
C PRO A 58 9.23 -19.77 -2.35
N GLN A 59 8.81 -19.30 -3.53
CA GLN A 59 9.06 -17.93 -3.98
C GLN A 59 8.36 -16.89 -3.10
N THR A 60 7.20 -17.22 -2.52
CA THR A 60 6.50 -16.34 -1.57
C THR A 60 7.36 -16.07 -0.34
N TYR A 61 8.01 -17.11 0.20
CA TYR A 61 8.92 -16.98 1.33
C TYR A 61 10.18 -16.21 0.96
N LEU A 62 10.73 -16.44 -0.23
CA LEU A 62 11.87 -15.68 -0.72
C LEU A 62 11.57 -14.17 -0.77
N ILE A 63 10.40 -13.79 -1.32
CA ILE A 63 9.95 -12.40 -1.35
C ILE A 63 9.80 -11.85 0.07
N ALA A 64 9.14 -12.60 0.96
CA ALA A 64 8.90 -12.17 2.34
C ALA A 64 10.21 -11.97 3.11
N ILE A 65 11.13 -12.93 3.03
CA ILE A 65 12.43 -12.89 3.71
C ILE A 65 13.24 -11.67 3.21
N LEU A 66 13.39 -11.53 1.90
CA LEU A 66 14.12 -10.40 1.31
C LEU A 66 13.43 -9.05 1.58
N GLY A 67 12.10 -9.04 1.67
CA GLY A 67 11.32 -7.86 1.98
C GLY A 67 11.39 -7.42 3.45
N ILE A 68 11.52 -8.37 4.38
CA ILE A 68 11.51 -8.08 5.81
C ILE A 68 12.92 -7.76 6.33
N ILE A 69 13.93 -8.54 5.91
CA ILE A 69 15.28 -8.50 6.50
C ILE A 69 15.87 -7.07 6.56
N PRO A 70 15.91 -6.28 5.46
CA PRO A 70 16.59 -4.98 5.48
C PRO A 70 15.95 -4.01 6.50
N GLY A 71 14.62 -3.95 6.51
CA GLY A 71 13.88 -3.10 7.44
C GLY A 71 14.00 -3.59 8.88
N ALA A 72 13.81 -4.89 9.12
CA ALA A 72 13.91 -5.48 10.45
C ALA A 72 15.31 -5.32 11.06
N ALA A 73 16.37 -5.54 10.27
CA ALA A 73 17.75 -5.36 10.72
C ALA A 73 18.02 -3.92 11.16
N TYR A 74 17.54 -2.93 10.38
CA TYR A 74 17.68 -1.52 10.72
C TYR A 74 16.92 -1.14 12.00
N LEU A 75 15.68 -1.62 12.15
CA LEU A 75 14.88 -1.38 13.34
C LEU A 75 15.51 -2.01 14.59
N VAL A 76 15.96 -3.27 14.50
CA VAL A 76 16.61 -3.96 15.61
C VAL A 76 17.87 -3.22 16.03
N TYR A 77 18.69 -2.81 15.06
CA TYR A 77 19.90 -2.04 15.33
C TYR A 77 19.60 -0.68 15.97
N GLY A 78 18.69 0.10 15.40
CA GLY A 78 18.43 1.46 15.89
C GLY A 78 17.61 1.54 17.18
N ILE A 79 16.83 0.50 17.51
CA ILE A 79 16.07 0.42 18.77
C ILE A 79 16.92 -0.24 19.86
N PHE A 80 17.41 -1.46 19.64
CA PHE A 80 18.00 -2.26 20.72
C PHE A 80 19.52 -2.09 20.88
N ILE A 81 20.23 -1.59 19.86
CA ILE A 81 21.70 -1.45 19.90
C ILE A 81 22.11 0.01 20.09
N LYS A 82 21.45 0.94 19.38
CA LYS A 82 21.81 2.38 19.38
C LYS A 82 20.80 3.32 20.06
N ASP A 83 19.63 2.82 20.43
CA ASP A 83 18.57 3.55 21.16
C ASP A 83 18.22 4.95 20.62
N TYR A 84 18.22 5.14 19.29
CA TYR A 84 17.85 6.43 18.66
C TYR A 84 16.51 6.39 17.93
N LEU A 85 15.98 5.20 17.64
CA LEU A 85 14.72 5.04 16.89
C LEU A 85 13.48 4.95 17.79
N GLY A 86 13.62 4.65 19.09
CA GLY A 86 12.46 4.39 19.97
C GLY A 86 11.47 5.55 20.02
N SER A 87 11.96 6.78 20.19
CA SER A 87 11.15 8.00 20.25
C SER A 87 10.39 8.28 18.95
N GLN A 88 10.91 7.82 17.80
CA GLN A 88 10.31 8.06 16.49
C GLN A 88 8.95 7.38 16.34
N PHE A 89 8.65 6.34 17.11
CA PHE A 89 7.39 5.59 17.04
C PHE A 89 6.28 6.16 17.94
N SER A 90 6.62 7.08 18.85
CA SER A 90 5.66 7.70 19.76
C SER A 90 4.66 8.60 19.01
N GLY A 91 3.41 8.67 19.51
CA GLY A 91 2.39 9.58 18.99
C GLY A 91 1.83 9.26 17.60
N ARG A 92 2.17 8.09 17.02
CA ARG A 92 1.67 7.70 15.69
C ARG A 92 0.24 7.20 15.73
N PHE A 93 -0.11 6.43 16.76
CA PHE A 93 -1.41 5.79 16.95
C PHE A 93 -2.10 6.30 18.23
N ILE A 94 -3.23 6.98 18.07
CA ILE A 94 -3.98 7.59 19.18
C ILE A 94 -5.42 7.05 19.19
N PRO A 95 -5.74 5.98 19.94
CA PRO A 95 -7.04 5.29 19.86
C PRO A 95 -8.27 6.19 20.08
N THR A 96 -8.14 7.21 20.93
CA THR A 96 -9.25 8.13 21.23
C THR A 96 -9.72 8.93 20.02
N LEU A 97 -8.88 9.13 18.99
CA LEU A 97 -9.26 9.84 17.77
C LEU A 97 -10.32 9.10 16.94
N PHE A 98 -10.48 7.78 17.08
CA PHE A 98 -11.52 7.03 16.36
C PHE A 98 -12.94 7.46 16.74
N LEU A 99 -13.10 8.04 17.94
CA LEU A 99 -14.37 8.56 18.43
C LEU A 99 -14.59 10.04 18.06
N SER A 100 -13.58 10.70 17.50
CA SER A 100 -13.66 12.12 17.15
C SER A 100 -14.11 12.31 15.70
N PRO A 101 -15.22 13.02 15.43
CA PRO A 101 -15.58 13.41 14.06
C PRO A 101 -14.49 14.22 13.34
N SER A 102 -13.70 15.00 14.09
CA SER A 102 -12.63 15.84 13.54
C SER A 102 -11.55 15.03 12.83
N TYR A 103 -11.30 13.79 13.26
CA TYR A 103 -10.35 12.90 12.62
C TYR A 103 -10.78 12.57 11.18
N TYR A 104 -12.04 12.17 10.99
CA TYR A 104 -12.57 11.81 9.69
C TYR A 104 -12.72 13.03 8.77
N VAL A 105 -13.19 14.16 9.29
CA VAL A 105 -13.29 15.42 8.53
C VAL A 105 -11.90 15.91 8.10
N GLY A 106 -10.92 15.88 9.01
CA GLY A 106 -9.54 16.24 8.71
C GLY A 106 -8.94 15.34 7.63
N TRP A 107 -9.15 14.02 7.73
CA TRP A 107 -8.67 13.08 6.72
C TRP A 107 -9.31 13.33 5.34
N LEU A 108 -10.62 13.57 5.28
CA LEU A 108 -11.30 13.94 4.04
C LEU A 108 -10.77 15.26 3.45
N ASN A 109 -10.47 16.24 4.29
CA ASN A 109 -9.87 17.51 3.86
C ASN A 109 -8.47 17.29 3.27
N MET A 110 -7.62 16.47 3.90
CA MET A 110 -6.30 16.13 3.36
C MET A 110 -6.38 15.38 2.04
N LEU A 111 -7.32 14.44 1.91
CA LEU A 111 -7.60 13.74 0.66
C LEU A 111 -8.03 14.72 -0.45
N ASN A 112 -8.94 15.65 -0.13
CA ASN A 112 -9.40 16.65 -1.09
C ASN A 112 -8.27 17.60 -1.50
N LEU A 113 -7.39 17.99 -0.57
CA LEU A 113 -6.25 18.85 -0.85
C LEU A 113 -5.23 18.18 -1.80
N VAL A 114 -4.93 16.89 -1.58
CA VAL A 114 -3.89 16.18 -2.32
C VAL A 114 -4.37 15.63 -3.66
N ILE A 115 -5.61 15.12 -3.71
CA ILE A 115 -6.14 14.39 -4.87
C ILE A 115 -7.23 15.20 -5.58
N GLY A 116 -8.00 15.99 -4.84
CA GLY A 116 -9.26 16.57 -5.31
C GLY A 116 -10.42 15.57 -5.19
N GLY A 117 -11.52 16.01 -4.58
CA GLY A 117 -12.69 15.16 -4.31
C GLY A 117 -13.31 14.55 -5.57
N ILE A 118 -13.30 15.27 -6.69
CA ILE A 118 -13.81 14.78 -7.98
C ILE A 118 -12.97 13.60 -8.49
N LEU A 119 -11.64 13.72 -8.47
CA LEU A 119 -10.74 12.66 -8.93
C LEU A 119 -10.81 11.44 -8.00
N LEU A 120 -10.95 11.67 -6.69
CA LEU A 120 -11.16 10.59 -5.73
C LEU A 120 -12.47 9.84 -6.01
N MET A 121 -13.56 10.57 -6.31
CA MET A 121 -14.84 9.97 -6.69
C MET A 121 -14.73 9.15 -7.97
N PHE A 122 -14.05 9.66 -9.01
CA PHE A 122 -13.81 8.89 -10.23
C PHE A 122 -12.94 7.65 -10.00
N ALA A 123 -11.95 7.71 -9.10
CA ALA A 123 -11.21 6.53 -8.72
C ALA A 123 -12.11 5.50 -8.00
N LEU A 124 -12.99 5.92 -7.10
CA LEU A 124 -13.92 4.97 -6.46
C LEU A 124 -14.87 4.33 -7.48
N LEU A 125 -15.40 5.10 -8.43
CA LEU A 125 -16.23 4.58 -9.52
C LEU A 125 -15.44 3.70 -10.51
N GLY A 126 -14.16 4.02 -10.73
CA GLY A 126 -13.27 3.26 -11.60
C GLY A 126 -13.04 1.81 -11.14
N LEU A 127 -13.24 1.52 -9.85
CA LEU A 127 -13.10 0.16 -9.30
C LEU A 127 -14.05 -0.84 -9.96
N PHE A 128 -15.25 -0.42 -10.37
CA PHE A 128 -16.24 -1.29 -11.01
C PHE A 128 -15.84 -1.79 -12.40
N PHE A 129 -14.77 -1.25 -12.98
CA PHE A 129 -14.33 -1.56 -14.33
C PHE A 129 -13.15 -2.53 -14.41
N PHE A 130 -12.62 -2.96 -13.25
CA PHE A 130 -11.54 -3.94 -13.22
C PHE A 130 -12.08 -5.37 -13.22
N ASP A 131 -11.36 -6.26 -13.92
CA ASP A 131 -11.58 -7.70 -13.77
C ASP A 131 -11.32 -8.16 -12.32
N ASN A 132 -11.92 -9.29 -11.93
CA ASN A 132 -11.85 -9.81 -10.56
C ASN A 132 -10.42 -10.02 -10.02
N LYS A 133 -9.43 -10.21 -10.90
CA LYS A 133 -8.03 -10.42 -10.48
C LYS A 133 -7.38 -9.07 -10.15
N LYS A 134 -7.43 -8.12 -11.09
CA LYS A 134 -6.89 -6.76 -10.90
C LYS A 134 -7.61 -6.00 -9.81
N LEU A 135 -8.93 -6.17 -9.70
CA LEU A 135 -9.73 -5.54 -8.65
C LEU A 135 -9.25 -5.98 -7.26
N ARG A 136 -9.00 -7.29 -7.04
CA ARG A 136 -8.45 -7.79 -5.77
C ARG A 136 -7.10 -7.17 -5.43
N PHE A 137 -6.21 -7.04 -6.41
CA PHE A 137 -4.92 -6.39 -6.22
C PHE A 137 -5.08 -4.91 -5.81
N ILE A 138 -5.92 -4.17 -6.52
CA ILE A 138 -6.18 -2.75 -6.24
C ILE A 138 -6.85 -2.56 -4.87
N LEU A 139 -7.85 -3.38 -4.53
CA LEU A 139 -8.51 -3.33 -3.23
C LEU A 139 -7.54 -3.62 -2.08
N ALA A 140 -6.57 -4.52 -2.28
CA ALA A 140 -5.52 -4.75 -1.28
C ALA A 140 -4.64 -3.50 -1.08
N LEU A 141 -4.32 -2.76 -2.14
CA LEU A 141 -3.59 -1.50 -2.02
C LEU A 141 -4.41 -0.42 -1.28
N TRP A 142 -5.70 -0.28 -1.60
CA TRP A 142 -6.62 0.58 -0.85
C TRP A 142 -6.70 0.19 0.63
N LEU A 143 -6.79 -1.11 0.92
CA LEU A 143 -6.78 -1.62 2.28
C LEU A 143 -5.47 -1.27 3.01
N GLY A 144 -4.32 -1.39 2.33
CA GLY A 144 -3.03 -0.95 2.86
C GLY A 144 -3.01 0.54 3.22
N TYR A 145 -3.58 1.38 2.36
CA TYR A 145 -3.75 2.82 2.65
C TYR A 145 -4.67 3.07 3.85
N LEU A 146 -5.80 2.35 3.96
CA LEU A 146 -6.72 2.51 5.09
C LEU A 146 -6.09 2.09 6.41
N ILE A 147 -5.40 0.94 6.44
CA ILE A 147 -4.67 0.47 7.63
C ILE A 147 -3.58 1.47 8.01
N PHE A 148 -2.85 1.98 7.03
CA PHE A 148 -1.86 3.03 7.24
C PHE A 148 -2.48 4.29 7.85
N GLY A 149 -3.62 4.75 7.33
CA GLY A 149 -4.34 5.91 7.88
C GLY A 149 -4.82 5.70 9.31
N PHE A 150 -5.39 4.53 9.60
CA PHE A 150 -5.81 4.20 10.96
C PHE A 150 -4.64 4.10 11.94
N TYR A 151 -3.48 3.59 11.50
CA TYR A 151 -2.30 3.53 12.34
C TYR A 151 -1.69 4.92 12.58
N PHE A 152 -1.63 5.78 11.56
CA PHE A 152 -1.11 7.15 11.62
C PHE A 152 -2.21 8.21 11.75
N ASN A 153 -3.21 7.95 12.60
CA ASN A 153 -4.49 8.66 12.59
C ASN A 153 -4.38 10.18 12.75
N PHE A 154 -3.62 10.68 13.72
CA PHE A 154 -3.42 12.12 13.87
C PHE A 154 -2.79 12.73 12.63
N HIS A 155 -1.72 12.10 12.12
CA HIS A 155 -0.92 12.63 11.04
C HIS A 155 -1.67 12.64 9.71
N ILE A 156 -2.42 11.57 9.39
CA ILE A 156 -3.17 11.50 8.14
C ILE A 156 -4.33 12.51 8.07
N SER A 157 -4.84 12.93 9.24
CA SER A 157 -5.89 13.94 9.34
C SER A 157 -5.40 15.39 9.33
N THR A 158 -4.09 15.62 9.47
CA THR A 158 -3.51 16.96 9.66
C THR A 158 -2.40 17.31 8.67
N HIS A 159 -1.76 16.31 8.05
CA HIS A 159 -0.64 16.49 7.15
C HIS A 159 -0.92 15.83 5.80
N ASP A 160 -0.87 16.63 4.75
CA ASP A 160 -1.14 16.24 3.37
C ASP A 160 -0.21 15.13 2.86
N TYR A 161 1.06 15.14 3.24
CA TYR A 161 2.05 14.19 2.75
C TYR A 161 1.79 12.73 3.16
N TYR A 162 0.93 12.50 4.16
CA TYR A 162 0.45 11.15 4.49
C TYR A 162 -0.55 10.62 3.43
N SER A 163 -1.22 11.48 2.67
CA SER A 163 -2.14 11.05 1.60
C SER A 163 -1.45 10.85 0.24
N LEU A 164 -0.20 11.33 0.05
CA LEU A 164 0.55 11.19 -1.21
C LEU A 164 0.68 9.75 -1.73
N PRO A 165 0.89 8.71 -0.88
CA PRO A 165 0.96 7.33 -1.37
C PRO A 165 -0.30 6.84 -2.08
N LEU A 166 -1.45 7.50 -1.88
CA LEU A 166 -2.70 7.15 -2.54
C LEU A 166 -2.76 7.66 -3.99
N ILE A 167 -1.99 8.70 -4.36
CA ILE A 167 -1.95 9.26 -5.72
C ILE A 167 -1.75 8.20 -6.81
N PRO A 168 -0.71 7.33 -6.76
CA PRO A 168 -0.53 6.32 -7.81
C PRO A 168 -1.68 5.31 -7.89
N ILE A 169 -2.36 5.02 -6.78
CA ILE A 169 -3.52 4.11 -6.74
C ILE A 169 -4.70 4.78 -7.44
N VAL A 170 -5.03 6.01 -7.06
CA VAL A 170 -6.09 6.82 -7.68
C VAL A 170 -5.82 7.00 -9.17
N GLY A 171 -4.59 7.36 -9.55
CA GLY A 171 -4.22 7.61 -10.95
C GLY A 171 -4.48 6.42 -11.86
N VAL A 172 -4.08 5.21 -11.43
CA VAL A 172 -4.33 3.98 -12.20
C VAL A 172 -5.83 3.71 -12.38
N VAL A 173 -6.62 3.93 -11.33
CA VAL A 173 -8.06 3.64 -11.35
C VAL A 173 -8.82 4.68 -12.18
N SER A 174 -8.48 5.96 -12.06
CA SER A 174 -9.06 7.03 -12.87
C SER A 174 -8.74 6.89 -14.35
N CYS A 175 -7.54 6.41 -14.72
CA CYS A 175 -7.22 6.09 -16.11
C CYS A 175 -8.02 4.91 -16.67
N ALA A 176 -8.36 3.91 -15.84
CA ALA A 176 -9.22 2.82 -16.27
C ALA A 176 -10.65 3.32 -16.58
N PHE A 177 -11.16 4.25 -15.77
CA PHE A 177 -12.43 4.92 -16.03
C PHE A 177 -12.40 5.73 -17.34
N SER A 178 -11.37 6.54 -17.58
CA SER A 178 -11.29 7.38 -18.78
C SER A 178 -11.18 6.58 -20.08
N ARG A 179 -10.43 5.46 -20.08
CA ARG A 179 -10.30 4.59 -21.26
C ARG A 179 -11.64 3.99 -21.71
N ILE A 180 -12.60 3.82 -20.81
CA ILE A 180 -13.89 3.21 -21.15
C ILE A 180 -14.90 4.27 -21.60
N CYS A 181 -14.86 5.47 -21.00
CA CYS A 181 -15.75 6.57 -21.38
C CYS A 181 -15.38 7.22 -22.73
N PHE A 182 -14.10 7.25 -23.10
CA PHE A 182 -13.63 7.99 -24.30
C PHE A 182 -13.26 7.11 -25.50
N TRP A 183 -13.14 5.79 -25.33
CA TRP A 183 -12.75 4.88 -26.42
C TRP A 183 -13.94 4.24 -27.16
N LYS A 184 -15.17 4.57 -26.78
CA LYS A 184 -16.39 4.20 -27.53
C LYS A 184 -16.90 5.32 -28.45
N THR A 185 -16.14 6.41 -28.58
CA THR A 185 -16.60 7.64 -29.27
C THR A 185 -15.82 7.99 -30.54
N PHE A 186 -14.97 7.08 -31.05
CA PHE A 186 -14.33 7.19 -32.36
C PHE A 186 -14.26 5.82 -33.05
#